data_AF-A0A2V7W8C0-F1
#
_entry.id   AF-A0A2V7W8C0-F1
#
_cell.length_a   1.000
_cell.length_b   1.000
_cell.length_c   1.000
_cell.angle_alpha   90.00
_cell.angle_beta   90.00
_cell.angle_gamma   90.00
#
_symmetry.space_group_name_H-M   'P 1'
#
loop_
_entity.id
_entity.type
_entity.pdbx_description
1 polymer ?
#
loop_
_entity_poly.entity_id
_entity_poly.type
_entity_poly.pdbx_seq_one_letter_code
_entity_poly.pdbx_strand_id
1 'polypeptide(L)'
;MAGTFVIEKGAAGKYRFNLKAGNNEIILTSETYEAKGGAETGIASVRSNSQNDARFVRKTASDGSPYFLLTADNGKTIGKSEMYSSARAMENGIKSVATNAPDARVVDKSA
;
A
#
# COMPACT_ATOMS: atom_id res chain seq x y z
N MET A 1 -1.18 -2.09 -16.98
CA MET A 1 -2.45 -2.64 -16.45
C MET A 1 -2.60 -2.12 -15.04
N ALA A 2 -3.79 -1.65 -14.66
CA ALA A 2 -4.04 -1.16 -13.30
C ALA A 2 -3.93 -2.31 -12.29
N GLY A 3 -3.56 -1.98 -11.05
CA GLY A 3 -3.48 -2.96 -9.97
C GLY A 3 -4.85 -3.38 -9.46
N THR A 4 -4.86 -4.12 -8.35
CA THR A 4 -6.09 -4.43 -7.61
C THR A 4 -5.85 -4.24 -6.12
N PHE A 5 -6.69 -3.43 -5.48
CA PHE A 5 -6.81 -3.40 -4.02
C PHE A 5 -7.65 -4.58 -3.55
N VAL A 6 -7.14 -5.35 -2.60
CA VAL A 6 -7.85 -6.48 -1.99
C VAL A 6 -8.07 -6.16 -0.51
N ILE A 7 -9.32 -5.99 -0.10
CA ILE A 7 -9.68 -5.81 1.32
C ILE A 7 -9.86 -7.19 1.94
N GLU A 8 -9.22 -7.43 3.08
CA GLU A 8 -9.27 -8.69 3.83
C GLU A 8 -9.69 -8.42 5.28
N LYS A 9 -10.42 -9.36 5.89
CA LYS A 9 -10.72 -9.37 7.31
C LYS A 9 -9.82 -10.36 8.04
N GLY A 10 -9.09 -9.89 9.04
CA GLY A 10 -8.30 -10.76 9.92
C GLY A 10 -9.18 -11.48 10.93
N ALA A 11 -8.63 -12.51 11.58
CA ALA A 11 -9.32 -13.28 12.62
C ALA A 11 -9.79 -12.43 13.81
N ALA A 12 -9.11 -11.31 14.09
CA ALA A 12 -9.49 -10.34 15.12
C ALA A 12 -10.64 -9.39 14.69
N GLY A 13 -11.27 -9.61 13.54
CA GLY A 13 -12.34 -8.77 13.01
C GLY A 13 -11.88 -7.46 12.35
N LYS A 14 -10.58 -7.16 12.38
CA LYS A 14 -9.99 -5.97 11.76
C LYS A 14 -9.84 -6.11 10.25
N TYR A 15 -9.93 -5.00 9.54
CA TYR A 15 -9.83 -4.91 8.09
C TYR A 15 -8.44 -4.41 7.70
N ARG A 16 -7.89 -4.92 6.60
CA ARG A 16 -6.70 -4.36 5.96
C ARG A 16 -6.86 -4.45 4.45
N PHE A 17 -6.08 -3.70 3.70
CA PHE A 17 -6.02 -3.85 2.26
C PHE A 17 -4.61 -4.06 1.75
N ASN A 18 -4.51 -4.81 0.66
CA ASN A 18 -3.27 -5.02 -0.09
C ASN A 18 -3.44 -4.47 -1.50
N LEU A 19 -2.51 -3.64 -1.98
CA LEU A 19 -2.40 -3.31 -3.39
C LEU A 19 -1.56 -4.38 -4.10
N LYS A 20 -2.17 -5.01 -5.10
CA LYS A 20 -1.49 -5.95 -5.99
C LYS A 20 -1.18 -5.29 -7.33
N ALA A 21 0.04 -5.46 -7.83
CA ALA A 21 0.39 -5.08 -9.19
C ALA A 21 -0.29 -6.02 -10.21
N GLY A 22 -0.21 -5.68 -11.51
CA GLY A 22 -0.80 -6.48 -12.59
C GLY A 22 -0.31 -7.94 -12.67
N ASN A 23 0.82 -8.25 -12.03
CA ASN A 23 1.37 -9.61 -11.90
C ASN A 23 0.94 -10.33 -10.60
N ASN A 24 -0.04 -9.79 -9.87
CA ASN A 24 -0.54 -10.28 -8.58
C ASN A 24 0.41 -10.16 -7.37
N GLU A 25 1.60 -9.57 -7.54
CA GLU A 25 2.50 -9.30 -6.42
C GLU A 25 1.96 -8.19 -5.52
N ILE A 26 2.06 -8.37 -4.20
CA ILE A 26 1.70 -7.34 -3.23
C ILE A 26 2.81 -6.30 -3.22
N ILE A 27 2.45 -5.05 -3.52
CA ILE A 27 3.39 -3.92 -3.58
C ILE A 27 3.17 -2.91 -2.45
N LEU A 28 2.01 -2.97 -1.78
CA LEU A 28 1.69 -2.12 -0.64
C LEU A 28 0.66 -2.82 0.26
N THR A 29 0.88 -2.76 1.56
CA THR A 29 -0.01 -3.30 2.59
C THR A 29 -0.41 -2.19 3.55
N SER A 30 -1.69 -2.05 3.85
CA SER A 30 -2.19 -1.04 4.80
C SER A 30 -1.96 -1.45 6.25
N GLU A 31 -2.12 -0.48 7.16
CA GLU A 31 -2.36 -0.81 8.57
C GLU A 31 -3.74 -1.48 8.74
N THR A 32 -4.00 -2.01 9.93
CA THR A 32 -5.30 -2.60 10.26
C THR A 32 -6.29 -1.50 10.69
N TYR A 33 -7.50 -1.58 10.17
CA TYR A 33 -8.64 -0.71 10.47
C TYR A 33 -9.70 -1.47 11.26
N GLU A 34 -10.40 -0.78 12.16
CA GLU A 34 -11.51 -1.37 12.94
C GLU A 34 -12.76 -1.62 12.09
N ALA A 35 -12.92 -0.88 10.98
CA ALA A 35 -14.08 -0.97 10.10
C ALA A 35 -13.68 -0.94 8.63
N LYS A 36 -14.48 -1.61 7.78
CA LYS A 36 -14.31 -1.62 6.32
C LYS A 36 -14.26 -0.22 5.72
N GLY A 37 -15.12 0.69 6.17
CA GLY A 37 -15.13 2.08 5.70
C GLY A 37 -13.80 2.82 5.96
N GLY A 38 -13.06 2.43 7.00
CA GLY A 38 -11.70 2.91 7.25
C GLY A 38 -10.70 2.45 6.19
N ALA A 39 -10.80 1.17 5.78
CA ALA A 39 -9.99 0.63 4.69
C ALA A 39 -10.32 1.29 3.34
N GLU A 40 -11.59 1.55 3.04
CA GLU A 40 -12.02 2.25 1.82
C GLU A 40 -11.50 3.70 1.78
N THR A 41 -11.56 4.40 2.91
CA THR A 41 -10.98 5.75 3.04
C THR A 41 -9.45 5.72 2.88
N GLY A 42 -8.80 4.69 3.44
CA GLY A 42 -7.37 4.45 3.27
C GLY A 42 -7.00 4.25 1.79
N ILE A 43 -7.78 3.45 1.04
CA ILE A 43 -7.58 3.23 -0.40
C ILE A 43 -7.70 4.55 -1.17
N ALA A 44 -8.72 5.37 -0.90
CA ALA A 44 -8.88 6.67 -1.53
C ALA A 44 -7.67 7.59 -1.24
N SER A 45 -7.16 7.56 -0.01
CA SER A 45 -5.94 8.29 0.36
C SER A 45 -4.71 7.78 -0.38
N VAL A 46 -4.55 6.46 -0.52
CA VAL A 46 -3.43 5.85 -1.28
C VAL A 46 -3.50 6.28 -2.74
N ARG A 47 -4.68 6.25 -3.37
CA ARG A 47 -4.85 6.70 -4.77
C ARG A 47 -4.35 8.13 -4.97
N SER A 48 -4.79 9.06 -4.13
CA SER A 48 -4.39 10.47 -4.22
C SER A 48 -2.90 10.68 -3.93
N ASN A 49 -2.38 10.06 -2.88
CA ASN A 49 -1.01 10.29 -2.42
C ASN A 49 0.04 9.50 -3.23
N SER A 50 -0.37 8.43 -3.92
CA SER A 50 0.54 7.62 -4.76
C SER A 50 1.19 8.41 -5.90
N GLN A 51 0.59 9.54 -6.29
CA GLN A 51 1.11 10.41 -7.36
C GLN A 51 2.18 11.40 -6.86
N ASN A 52 2.37 11.51 -5.54
CA ASN A 52 3.31 12.45 -4.95
C ASN A 52 4.48 11.71 -4.32
N ASP A 53 5.66 11.76 -4.95
CA ASP A 53 6.87 11.08 -4.45
C ASP A 53 7.24 11.52 -3.02
N ALA A 54 6.97 12.79 -2.66
CA ALA A 54 7.25 13.31 -1.32
C ALA A 54 6.46 12.60 -0.21
N ARG A 55 5.39 11.87 -0.55
CA ARG A 55 4.60 11.06 0.38
C ARG A 55 5.21 9.69 0.64
N PHE A 56 6.19 9.26 -0.16
CA PHE A 56 6.92 8.02 0.02
C PHE A 56 8.13 8.24 0.93
N VAL A 57 8.02 7.77 2.17
CA VAL A 57 9.09 7.79 3.15
C VAL A 57 9.93 6.53 2.98
N ARG A 58 11.11 6.70 2.40
CA ARG A 58 12.11 5.64 2.20
C ARG A 58 12.79 5.33 3.53
N LYS A 59 12.88 4.05 3.88
CA LYS A 59 13.45 3.56 5.14
C LYS A 59 14.30 2.32 4.89
N THR A 60 15.16 2.02 5.86
CA THR A 60 15.95 0.79 5.90
C THR A 60 15.60 0.06 7.18
N ALA A 61 15.29 -1.23 7.08
CA ALA A 61 15.01 -2.06 8.24
C ALA A 61 16.31 -2.43 8.96
N SER A 62 16.21 -2.95 10.18
CA SER A 62 17.37 -3.26 11.02
C SER A 62 18.29 -4.34 10.43
N ASP A 63 17.77 -5.15 9.51
CA ASP A 63 18.48 -6.17 8.75
C ASP A 63 19.18 -5.60 7.49
N GLY A 64 19.08 -4.28 7.24
CA GLY A 64 19.62 -3.62 6.07
C GLY A 64 18.68 -3.58 4.86
N SER A 65 17.50 -4.21 4.95
CA SER A 65 16.56 -4.29 3.83
C SER A 65 15.82 -2.96 3.60
N PRO A 66 15.93 -2.33 2.42
CA PRO A 66 15.18 -1.11 2.10
C PRO A 66 13.68 -1.38 1.96
N TYR A 67 12.87 -0.45 2.42
CA TYR A 67 11.41 -0.45 2.28
C TYR A 67 10.88 0.99 2.28
N PHE A 68 9.62 1.19 1.93
CA PHE A 68 9.00 2.51 2.00
C PHE A 68 7.66 2.49 2.73
N LEU A 69 7.28 3.64 3.26
CA LEU A 69 5.96 3.94 3.78
C LEU A 69 5.30 4.97 2.87
N LEU A 70 4.01 4.82 2.63
CA LEU A 70 3.19 5.87 2.03
C LEU A 70 2.43 6.61 3.12
N THR A 71 2.52 7.93 3.10
CA THR A 71 1.88 8.81 4.09
C THR A 71 0.76 9.64 3.46
N ALA A 72 -0.28 9.93 4.24
CA ALA A 72 -1.30 10.90 3.87
C ALA A 72 -0.83 12.34 4.18
N ASP A 73 -1.59 13.34 3.75
CA ASP A 73 -1.29 14.76 4.01
C ASP A 73 -1.22 15.12 5.50
N ASN A 74 -1.94 14.38 6.35
CA ASN A 74 -1.90 14.53 7.80
C ASN A 74 -0.70 13.81 8.47
N GLY A 75 0.22 13.27 7.68
CA GLY A 75 1.41 12.56 8.16
C GLY A 75 1.17 11.12 8.64
N LYS A 76 -0.07 10.62 8.62
CA LYS A 76 -0.37 9.24 8.99
C LYS A 76 0.10 8.28 7.91
N THR A 77 0.67 7.14 8.32
CA THR A 77 0.97 6.04 7.41
C THR A 77 -0.33 5.43 6.91
N ILE A 78 -0.44 5.28 5.59
CA ILE A 78 -1.60 4.66 4.92
C ILE A 78 -1.21 3.39 4.16
N GLY A 79 0.08 3.12 4.03
CA GLY A 79 0.59 1.89 3.47
C GLY A 79 2.07 1.69 3.75
N LYS A 80 2.49 0.44 3.76
CA LYS A 80 3.87 -0.02 3.92
C LYS A 80 4.19 -1.02 2.83
N SER A 81 5.37 -0.89 2.22
CA SER A 81 5.85 -1.89 1.27
C SER A 81 6.41 -3.12 1.98
N GLU A 82 6.56 -4.21 1.23
CA GLU A 82 7.47 -5.29 1.61
C GLU A 82 8.92 -4.78 1.70
N MET A 83 9.76 -5.61 2.32
CA MET A 83 11.21 -5.39 2.33
C MET A 83 11.79 -5.77 0.97
N TYR A 84 12.63 -4.91 0.41
CA TYR A 84 13.30 -5.12 -0.86
C TYR A 84 14.74 -5.57 -0.67
N SER A 85 15.29 -6.24 -1.67
CA SER A 85 16.70 -6.66 -1.70
C SER A 85 17.68 -5.53 -2.01
N SER A 86 17.20 -4.40 -2.55
CA SER A 86 18.05 -3.25 -2.91
C SER A 86 17.23 -1.96 -3.02
N ALA A 87 17.91 -0.81 -2.89
CA ALA A 87 17.28 0.50 -3.06
C ALA A 87 16.66 0.65 -4.46
N ARG A 88 17.32 0.11 -5.49
CA ARG A 88 16.78 0.12 -6.86
C ARG A 88 15.48 -0.67 -6.99
N ALA A 89 15.38 -1.83 -6.32
CA ALA A 89 14.15 -2.60 -6.29
C ALA A 89 13.03 -1.85 -5.55
N MET A 90 13.36 -1.16 -4.45
CA MET A 90 12.43 -0.30 -3.72
C MET A 90 11.89 0.85 -4.59
N GLU A 91 12.76 1.55 -5.33
CA GLU A 91 12.33 2.62 -6.25
C GLU A 91 11.40 2.09 -7.37
N ASN A 92 11.64 0.87 -7.86
CA ASN A 92 10.72 0.22 -8.79
C ASN A 92 9.38 -0.11 -8.11
N GLY A 93 9.40 -0.49 -6.83
CA GLY A 93 8.20 -0.64 -6.00
C GLY A 93 7.39 0.64 -5.89
N ILE A 94 8.03 1.78 -5.61
CA ILE A 94 7.39 3.11 -5.54
C ILE A 94 6.72 3.45 -6.88
N LYS A 95 7.44 3.30 -7.99
CA LYS A 95 6.89 3.51 -9.35
C LYS A 95 5.73 2.57 -9.65
N SER A 96 5.82 1.32 -9.18
CA SER A 96 4.74 0.35 -9.31
C SER A 96 3.50 0.81 -8.56
N VAL A 97 3.63 1.30 -7.32
CA VAL A 97 2.49 1.84 -6.57
C VAL A 97 1.89 3.06 -7.27
N ALA A 98 2.72 4.01 -7.71
CA ALA A 98 2.26 5.19 -8.44
C ALA A 98 1.50 4.84 -9.74
N THR A 99 1.92 3.78 -10.44
CA THR A 99 1.28 3.34 -11.68
C THR A 99 0.00 2.52 -11.43
N ASN A 100 0.01 1.66 -10.42
CA ASN A 100 -1.05 0.68 -10.21
C ASN A 100 -2.18 1.21 -9.33
N ALA A 101 -1.91 2.14 -8.40
CA ALA A 101 -2.87 2.59 -7.40
C ALA A 101 -4.05 3.41 -7.95
N PRO A 102 -3.86 4.44 -8.82
CA PRO A 102 -4.93 5.41 -9.15
C PRO A 102 -6.21 4.74 -9.65
N ASP A 103 -6.06 3.82 -10.60
CA ASP A 103 -7.18 3.14 -11.27
C ASP A 103 -7.38 1.69 -10.78
N ALA A 104 -6.70 1.28 -9.70
CA ALA A 104 -6.82 -0.09 -9.21
C ALA A 104 -8.25 -0.39 -8.76
N ARG A 105 -8.81 -1.49 -9.26
CA ARG A 105 -10.11 -2.01 -8.81
C ARG A 105 -10.04 -2.39 -7.34
N VAL A 106 -11.12 -2.17 -6.60
CA VAL A 106 -11.27 -2.67 -5.23
C VAL A 106 -12.02 -3.99 -5.26
N VAL A 107 -11.46 -5.02 -4.63
CA VAL A 107 -12.04 -6.35 -4.44
C VAL A 107 -12.18 -6.58 -2.95
N ASP A 108 -13.41 -6.78 -2.50
CA ASP A 108 -13.70 -7.11 -1.11
C ASP A 108 -13.66 -8.62 -0.90
N LYS A 109 -12.77 -9.07 -0.02
CA LYS A 109 -12.65 -10.45 0.48
C LYS A 109 -12.80 -10.52 2.00
N SER A 110 -13.47 -9.53 2.60
CA SER A 110 -13.67 -9.40 4.04
C SER A 110 -14.97 -10.05 4.54
N ALA A 111 -15.72 -10.70 3.64
CA ALA A 111 -16.95 -11.43 3.91
C ALA A 111 -16.71 -12.69 4.75
#